data_AF-A0A080Z748-F1
#
_entry.id   AF-A0A080Z748-F1
#
_cell.length_a   1.000
_cell.length_b   1.000
_cell.length_c   1.000
_cell.angle_alpha   90.00
_cell.angle_beta   90.00
_cell.angle_gamma   90.00
#
_symmetry.space_group_name_H-M   'P 1'
#
loop_
_entity.id
_entity.type
_entity.pdbx_description
1 polymer ?
#
loop_
_entity_poly.entity_id
_entity_poly.type
_entity_poly.pdbx_seq_one_letter_code
_entity_poly.pdbx_strand_id
1 'polypeptide(L)'
;MQVTALFTLAAVLVSFLTQAAVTDTHQCYVEPGFDYVANDIGNTTSSTADGCCAKCEATTGCRAYSWTDYNGGTCWLKRGRGTIVVNSNVQSATLQPLENPDGTGGCQLDEGIDYVGNDIGNVRMLKPLGCCSSCLHFPGCRAFTFTTYNGGTCWLKSAKGPMVVNPEARSAQPYLEAPSCGLEYDIDYVGNDIGSASASKPQDCCDVCSRKDGCRAFSWTDQNGGTCWLKNRKDGTISKKGVTSAQVKANPASPSCALELDVDYKGNDIGNAPSSDPYACCSKCMAKSGCNAFSWSNYNGGTCWFKSAKGETESKVGVKSAIV
;
A
#
# COMPACT_ATOMS: atom_id res chain seq x y z
N MET A 1 63.06 19.40 0.70
CA MET A 1 61.64 19.74 0.98
C MET A 1 60.78 18.84 0.09
N GLN A 2 60.24 17.76 0.68
CA GLN A 2 59.36 16.81 0.01
C GLN A 2 58.00 17.45 -0.22
N VAL A 3 57.49 17.35 -1.46
CA VAL A 3 56.11 17.66 -1.80
C VAL A 3 55.32 16.35 -1.69
N THR A 4 54.50 16.24 -0.66
CA THR A 4 53.56 15.13 -0.48
C THR A 4 52.43 15.26 -1.49
N ALA A 5 52.34 14.30 -2.42
CA ALA A 5 51.20 14.14 -3.32
C ALA A 5 50.01 13.56 -2.52
N LEU A 6 48.90 14.28 -2.48
CA LEU A 6 47.62 13.73 -2.04
C LEU A 6 47.11 12.76 -3.11
N PHE A 7 47.04 11.48 -2.76
CA PHE A 7 46.25 10.50 -3.51
C PHE A 7 44.76 10.76 -3.20
N THR A 8 44.05 11.38 -4.13
CA THR A 8 42.59 11.37 -4.13
C THR A 8 42.11 9.99 -4.60
N LEU A 9 41.52 9.21 -3.68
CA LEU A 9 40.70 8.06 -4.06
C LEU A 9 39.48 8.60 -4.81
N ALA A 10 39.50 8.54 -6.14
CA ALA A 10 38.28 8.65 -6.92
C ALA A 10 37.41 7.43 -6.59
N ALA A 11 36.33 7.63 -5.83
CA ALA A 11 35.28 6.65 -5.73
C ALA A 11 34.72 6.45 -7.15
N VAL A 12 35.02 5.29 -7.74
CA VAL A 12 34.37 4.86 -8.98
C VAL A 12 32.90 4.68 -8.63
N LEU A 13 32.08 5.70 -8.94
CA LEU A 13 30.64 5.54 -9.09
C LEU A 13 30.45 4.58 -10.27
N VAL A 14 30.46 3.28 -10.00
CA VAL A 14 29.80 2.34 -10.90
C VAL A 14 28.32 2.66 -10.73
N SER A 15 27.82 3.50 -11.64
CA SER A 15 26.39 3.61 -11.89
C SER A 15 25.92 2.25 -12.38
N PHE A 16 25.58 1.37 -11.44
CA PHE A 16 24.65 0.28 -11.69
C PHE A 16 23.29 0.94 -11.90
N LEU A 17 23.07 1.49 -13.09
CA LEU A 17 21.72 1.71 -13.58
C LEU A 17 21.13 0.30 -13.74
N THR A 18 20.51 -0.21 -12.67
CA THR A 18 19.60 -1.35 -12.77
C THR A 18 18.44 -0.87 -13.63
N GLN A 19 18.53 -1.13 -14.93
CA GLN A 19 17.53 -0.73 -15.91
C GLN A 19 16.33 -1.68 -15.77
N ALA A 20 15.12 -1.13 -15.82
CA ALA A 20 13.90 -1.95 -15.86
C ALA A 20 13.91 -2.88 -17.08
N ALA A 21 13.38 -4.09 -16.93
CA ALA A 21 13.06 -4.93 -18.08
C ALA A 21 11.86 -4.32 -18.81
N VAL A 22 12.03 -3.96 -20.08
CA VAL A 22 10.99 -3.30 -20.90
C VAL A 22 10.48 -4.27 -21.96
N THR A 23 9.17 -4.22 -22.20
CA THR A 23 8.46 -5.00 -23.21
C THR A 23 7.70 -4.08 -24.17
N ASP A 24 6.73 -4.60 -24.93
CA ASP A 24 5.97 -3.78 -25.89
C ASP A 24 5.04 -2.77 -25.18
N THR A 25 4.43 -3.17 -24.04
CA THR A 25 3.47 -2.32 -23.32
C THR A 25 3.75 -2.19 -21.82
N HIS A 26 4.76 -2.90 -21.28
CA HIS A 26 5.09 -2.85 -19.85
C HIS A 26 6.58 -2.68 -19.56
N GLN A 27 6.88 -2.24 -18.33
CA GLN A 27 8.19 -2.24 -17.71
C GLN A 27 8.13 -2.93 -16.35
N CYS A 28 9.19 -3.65 -16.00
CA CYS A 28 9.33 -4.38 -14.75
C CYS A 28 10.61 -3.94 -14.03
N TYR A 29 10.46 -3.36 -12.86
CA TYR A 29 11.57 -3.07 -11.95
C TYR A 29 11.80 -4.29 -11.07
N VAL A 30 12.85 -5.05 -11.34
CA VAL A 30 13.20 -6.23 -10.56
C VAL A 30 13.74 -5.82 -9.20
N GLU A 31 13.03 -6.21 -8.14
CA GLU A 31 13.48 -6.03 -6.76
C GLU A 31 14.07 -7.34 -6.21
N PRO A 32 15.38 -7.38 -5.90
CA PRO A 32 16.01 -8.55 -5.30
C PRO A 32 15.69 -8.63 -3.81
N GLY A 33 15.61 -9.85 -3.29
CA GLY A 33 15.46 -10.10 -1.86
C GLY A 33 14.02 -10.08 -1.35
N PHE A 34 13.04 -9.98 -2.24
CA PHE A 34 11.62 -9.93 -1.91
C PHE A 34 10.84 -10.97 -2.70
N ASP A 35 10.06 -11.78 -1.99
CA ASP A 35 9.17 -12.80 -2.55
C ASP A 35 7.72 -12.32 -2.48
N TYR A 36 7.03 -12.42 -3.61
CA TYR A 36 5.60 -12.14 -3.72
C TYR A 36 4.84 -13.42 -3.45
N VAL A 37 4.38 -13.61 -2.22
CA VAL A 37 3.78 -14.88 -1.81
C VAL A 37 2.33 -14.98 -2.30
N ALA A 38 1.94 -16.21 -2.64
CA ALA A 38 0.64 -16.57 -3.17
C ALA A 38 0.32 -15.91 -4.54
N ASN A 39 -0.96 -15.88 -4.90
CA ASN A 39 -1.48 -15.39 -6.19
C ASN A 39 -0.92 -16.06 -7.45
N ASP A 40 -0.27 -17.22 -7.32
CA ASP A 40 0.27 -17.97 -8.45
C ASP A 40 -0.82 -18.41 -9.42
N ILE A 41 -0.59 -18.18 -10.71
CA ILE A 41 -1.45 -18.59 -11.81
C ILE A 41 -0.74 -19.55 -12.78
N GLY A 42 0.55 -19.79 -12.58
CA GLY A 42 1.36 -20.70 -13.38
C GLY A 42 2.84 -20.44 -13.19
N ASN A 43 3.67 -21.16 -13.94
CA ASN A 43 5.11 -20.92 -13.99
C ASN A 43 5.66 -21.18 -15.40
N THR A 44 6.84 -20.63 -15.67
CA THR A 44 7.59 -20.85 -16.91
C THR A 44 9.08 -20.66 -16.66
N THR A 45 9.95 -21.19 -17.51
CA THR A 45 11.41 -21.09 -17.33
C THR A 45 11.96 -19.76 -17.84
N SER A 46 12.94 -19.18 -17.17
CA SER A 46 13.71 -18.02 -17.66
C SER A 46 15.07 -18.02 -16.99
N SER A 47 16.14 -17.82 -17.75
CA SER A 47 17.50 -17.79 -17.19
C SER A 47 17.77 -16.58 -16.30
N THR A 48 16.97 -15.51 -16.43
CA THR A 48 17.08 -14.29 -15.62
C THR A 48 15.71 -13.82 -15.14
N ALA A 49 15.70 -13.05 -14.05
CA ALA A 49 14.50 -12.39 -13.54
C ALA A 49 13.91 -11.42 -14.58
N ASP A 50 14.74 -10.63 -15.26
CA ASP A 50 14.30 -9.70 -16.32
C ASP A 50 13.52 -10.42 -17.43
N GLY A 51 13.93 -11.63 -17.81
CA GLY A 51 13.25 -12.43 -18.82
C GLY A 51 11.83 -12.85 -18.43
N CYS A 52 11.48 -12.79 -17.15
CA CYS A 52 10.10 -13.05 -16.69
C CYS A 52 9.12 -11.93 -17.05
N CYS A 53 9.59 -10.72 -17.35
CA CYS A 53 8.72 -9.59 -17.68
C CYS A 53 7.87 -9.87 -18.93
N ALA A 54 8.52 -10.20 -20.05
CA ALA A 54 7.84 -10.54 -21.31
C ALA A 54 6.96 -11.79 -21.18
N LYS A 55 7.39 -12.78 -20.37
CA LYS A 55 6.64 -14.00 -20.12
C LYS A 55 5.34 -13.73 -19.35
N CYS A 56 5.40 -12.85 -18.35
CA CYS A 56 4.22 -12.45 -17.62
C CYS A 56 3.30 -11.59 -18.49
N GLU A 57 3.81 -10.65 -19.30
CA GLU A 57 2.99 -9.88 -20.23
C GLU A 57 2.22 -10.77 -21.22
N ALA A 58 2.86 -11.81 -21.74
CA ALA A 58 2.23 -12.78 -22.62
C ALA A 58 1.20 -13.70 -21.93
N THR A 59 1.18 -13.74 -20.59
CA THR A 59 0.32 -14.63 -19.82
C THR A 59 -0.95 -13.91 -19.37
N THR A 60 -2.10 -14.38 -19.84
CA THR A 60 -3.40 -13.79 -19.49
C THR A 60 -3.61 -13.72 -17.99
N GLY A 61 -3.81 -12.50 -17.49
CA GLY A 61 -4.08 -12.22 -16.08
C GLY A 61 -2.83 -12.13 -15.19
N CYS A 62 -1.62 -12.28 -15.73
CA CYS A 62 -0.39 -12.05 -14.98
C CYS A 62 -0.16 -10.54 -14.78
N ARG A 63 0.16 -10.14 -13.56
CA ARG A 63 0.47 -8.74 -13.19
C ARG A 63 1.74 -8.61 -12.35
N ALA A 64 2.29 -9.74 -11.91
CA ALA A 64 3.53 -9.80 -11.17
C ALA A 64 4.19 -11.16 -11.36
N TYR A 65 5.47 -11.27 -11.03
CA TYR A 65 6.18 -12.53 -10.96
C TYR A 65 7.19 -12.54 -9.82
N SER A 66 7.54 -13.75 -9.38
CA SER A 66 8.74 -14.02 -8.59
C SER A 66 9.63 -14.97 -9.37
N TRP A 67 10.91 -14.68 -9.45
CA TRP A 67 11.91 -15.51 -10.09
C TRP A 67 12.82 -16.16 -9.06
N THR A 68 13.12 -17.44 -9.27
CA THR A 68 14.06 -18.24 -8.48
C THR A 68 15.01 -18.98 -9.40
N ASP A 69 16.18 -19.39 -8.90
CA ASP A 69 17.15 -20.23 -9.61
C ASP A 69 16.71 -21.70 -9.81
N TYR A 70 15.56 -22.09 -9.25
CA TYR A 70 14.95 -23.40 -9.42
C TYR A 70 14.91 -23.85 -10.89
N ASN A 71 15.36 -25.08 -11.16
CA ASN A 71 15.45 -25.68 -12.50
C ASN A 71 16.19 -24.83 -13.55
N GLY A 72 17.24 -24.11 -13.14
CA GLY A 72 18.01 -23.23 -14.03
C GLY A 72 17.32 -21.89 -14.31
N GLY A 73 16.32 -21.55 -13.50
CA GLY A 73 15.58 -20.31 -13.56
C GLY A 73 14.10 -20.52 -13.85
N THR A 74 13.25 -20.17 -12.88
CA THR A 74 11.79 -20.32 -12.96
C THR A 74 11.10 -19.01 -12.59
N CYS A 75 10.21 -18.55 -13.46
CA CYS A 75 9.26 -17.48 -13.22
C CYS A 75 7.96 -18.06 -12.63
N TRP A 76 7.66 -17.74 -11.39
CA TRP A 76 6.36 -17.96 -10.74
C TRP A 76 5.45 -16.80 -11.10
N LEU A 77 4.51 -17.03 -12.01
CA LEU A 77 3.63 -16.01 -12.60
C LEU A 77 2.42 -15.79 -11.69
N LYS A 78 2.08 -14.52 -11.43
CA LYS A 78 1.11 -14.16 -10.39
C LYS A 78 0.06 -13.18 -10.90
N ARG A 79 -1.18 -13.33 -10.40
CA ARG A 79 -2.29 -12.42 -10.71
C ARG A 79 -2.11 -11.01 -10.13
N GLY A 80 -1.23 -10.89 -9.12
CA GLY A 80 -0.89 -9.66 -8.45
C GLY A 80 0.24 -9.89 -7.46
N ARG A 81 0.73 -8.80 -6.87
CA ARG A 81 1.89 -8.82 -5.96
C ARG A 81 1.67 -9.61 -4.67
N GLY A 82 0.43 -9.67 -4.16
CA GLY A 82 0.12 -10.33 -2.90
C GLY A 82 0.85 -9.72 -1.70
N THR A 83 1.04 -10.54 -0.66
CA THR A 83 1.91 -10.19 0.46
C THR A 83 3.38 -10.34 0.04
N ILE A 84 4.23 -9.48 0.59
CA ILE A 84 5.67 -9.52 0.34
C ILE A 84 6.38 -10.02 1.59
N VAL A 85 7.28 -10.99 1.41
CA VAL A 85 8.20 -11.44 2.47
C VAL A 85 9.65 -11.25 2.03
N VAL A 86 10.54 -11.06 3.00
CA VAL A 86 11.98 -10.97 2.73
C VAL A 86 12.49 -12.38 2.42
N ASN A 87 13.11 -12.56 1.25
CA ASN A 87 13.77 -13.78 0.84
C ASN A 87 14.91 -13.45 -0.13
N SER A 88 16.16 -13.59 0.33
CA SER A 88 17.36 -13.23 -0.42
C SER A 88 17.55 -13.98 -1.74
N ASN A 89 16.86 -15.12 -1.92
CA ASN A 89 17.02 -15.99 -3.09
C ASN A 89 15.95 -15.73 -4.17
N VAL A 90 15.06 -14.77 -3.95
CA VAL A 90 13.94 -14.46 -4.85
C VAL A 90 14.13 -13.05 -5.42
N GLN A 91 13.79 -12.89 -6.69
CA GLN A 91 13.73 -11.60 -7.36
C GLN A 91 12.34 -11.41 -7.92
N SER A 92 11.63 -10.35 -7.55
CA SER A 92 10.24 -10.17 -7.95
C SER A 92 10.02 -8.86 -8.69
N ALA A 93 8.98 -8.79 -9.51
CA ALA A 93 8.56 -7.53 -10.12
C ALA A 93 7.07 -7.54 -10.44
N THR A 94 6.49 -6.33 -10.49
CA THR A 94 5.15 -6.08 -11.02
C THR A 94 5.24 -5.54 -12.43
N LEU A 95 4.25 -5.83 -13.27
CA LEU A 95 4.11 -5.18 -14.57
C LEU A 95 3.58 -3.77 -14.37
N GLN A 96 4.40 -2.78 -14.73
CA GLN A 96 4.00 -1.39 -14.80
C GLN A 96 3.71 -1.04 -16.26
N PRO A 97 2.57 -0.44 -16.61
CA PRO A 97 2.33 0.03 -17.97
C PRO A 97 3.45 0.98 -18.41
N LEU A 98 3.88 0.87 -19.66
CA LEU A 98 4.68 1.89 -20.30
C LEU A 98 3.79 3.13 -20.44
N GLU A 99 4.15 4.15 -19.67
CA GLU A 99 3.54 5.48 -19.54
C GLU A 99 2.35 5.81 -20.47
N ASN A 100 1.21 6.19 -19.87
CA ASN A 100 0.22 7.00 -20.60
C ASN A 100 0.87 8.34 -21.02
N PRO A 101 0.35 9.03 -22.06
CA PRO A 101 0.87 10.33 -22.51
C PRO A 101 0.89 11.46 -21.46
N ASP A 102 0.41 11.22 -20.24
CA ASP A 102 0.50 12.12 -19.08
C ASP A 102 1.66 11.77 -18.11
N GLY A 103 2.54 10.82 -18.45
CA GLY A 103 3.78 10.54 -17.71
C GLY A 103 3.60 9.96 -16.30
N THR A 104 2.41 9.47 -15.95
CA THR A 104 2.04 9.01 -14.60
C THR A 104 2.02 7.49 -14.47
N GLY A 105 2.90 6.77 -15.19
CA GLY A 105 3.04 5.31 -15.10
C GLY A 105 2.92 4.80 -13.65
N GLY A 106 1.78 4.18 -13.32
CA GLY A 106 1.44 3.69 -11.98
C GLY A 106 1.25 4.73 -10.85
N CYS A 107 1.90 5.89 -10.90
CA CYS A 107 1.96 6.82 -9.77
C CYS A 107 0.89 7.91 -9.82
N GLN A 108 -0.27 7.62 -9.23
CA GLN A 108 -1.29 8.63 -8.93
C GLN A 108 -0.94 9.33 -7.60
N LEU A 109 -0.73 10.65 -7.66
CA LEU A 109 -0.37 11.44 -6.47
C LEU A 109 -1.62 11.75 -5.63
N ASP A 110 -1.55 11.43 -4.34
CA ASP A 110 -2.41 11.98 -3.31
C ASP A 110 -1.93 13.40 -2.97
N GLU A 111 -2.66 14.39 -3.48
CA GLU A 111 -2.40 15.81 -3.27
C GLU A 111 -2.72 16.23 -1.84
N GLY A 112 -1.77 16.87 -1.16
CA GLY A 112 -1.99 17.40 0.18
C GLY A 112 -2.07 16.34 1.28
N ILE A 113 -1.54 15.13 1.03
CA ILE A 113 -1.54 14.02 1.96
C ILE A 113 -0.12 13.57 2.28
N ASP A 114 0.17 13.43 3.56
CA ASP A 114 1.35 12.77 4.09
C ASP A 114 1.01 11.34 4.52
N TYR A 115 1.82 10.37 4.08
CA TYR A 115 1.76 9.01 4.59
C TYR A 115 2.74 8.91 5.75
N VAL A 116 2.28 8.89 6.99
CA VAL A 116 3.21 9.02 8.14
C VAL A 116 3.92 7.72 8.47
N GLY A 117 5.21 7.81 8.80
CA GLY A 117 6.04 6.69 9.24
C GLY A 117 6.50 5.75 8.13
N ASN A 118 7.04 4.60 8.53
CA ASN A 118 7.61 3.57 7.65
C ASN A 118 8.78 4.03 6.76
N ASP A 119 9.45 5.13 7.09
CA ASP A 119 10.58 5.64 6.32
C ASP A 119 11.77 4.66 6.35
N ILE A 120 12.25 4.30 5.16
CA ILE A 120 13.42 3.42 4.95
C ILE A 120 14.59 4.15 4.30
N GLY A 121 14.38 5.41 3.89
CA GLY A 121 15.40 6.24 3.28
C GLY A 121 14.78 7.53 2.74
N ASN A 122 15.64 8.41 2.24
CA ASN A 122 15.19 9.58 1.51
C ASN A 122 16.13 9.90 0.36
N VAL A 123 15.60 10.61 -0.62
CA VAL A 123 16.38 11.15 -1.73
C VAL A 123 15.90 12.56 -2.06
N ARG A 124 16.84 13.46 -2.35
CA ARG A 124 16.50 14.81 -2.78
C ARG A 124 15.91 14.76 -4.19
N MET A 125 14.79 15.45 -4.40
CA MET A 125 14.13 15.51 -5.69
C MET A 125 13.49 16.88 -5.88
N LEU A 126 13.47 17.40 -7.11
CA LEU A 126 12.90 18.72 -7.37
C LEU A 126 11.38 18.70 -7.58
N LYS A 127 10.82 17.54 -7.93
CA LYS A 127 9.40 17.37 -8.25
C LYS A 127 8.85 16.06 -7.65
N PRO A 128 7.59 16.04 -7.19
CA PRO A 128 6.97 14.85 -6.60
C PRO A 128 7.02 13.60 -7.48
N LEU A 129 6.76 13.73 -8.79
CA LEU A 129 6.75 12.60 -9.71
C LEU A 129 8.12 11.89 -9.81
N GLY A 130 9.23 12.59 -9.53
CA GLY A 130 10.55 11.96 -9.48
C GLY A 130 10.68 10.93 -8.36
N CYS A 131 9.92 11.08 -7.27
CA CYS A 131 9.88 10.11 -6.17
C CYS A 131 9.31 8.76 -6.60
N CYS A 132 8.45 8.74 -7.63
CA CYS A 132 7.89 7.51 -8.17
C CYS A 132 9.00 6.57 -8.66
N SER A 133 9.83 7.07 -9.57
CA SER A 133 10.98 6.33 -10.09
C SER A 133 11.94 5.96 -8.98
N SER A 134 12.27 6.90 -8.08
CA SER A 134 13.15 6.59 -6.95
C SER A 134 12.63 5.46 -6.06
N CYS A 135 11.33 5.42 -5.78
CA CYS A 135 10.74 4.34 -5.00
C CYS A 135 10.72 3.01 -5.77
N LEU A 136 10.41 3.01 -7.07
CA LEU A 136 10.45 1.80 -7.90
C LEU A 136 11.84 1.15 -7.96
N HIS A 137 12.90 1.94 -7.85
CA HIS A 137 14.29 1.45 -7.85
C HIS A 137 14.86 1.19 -6.45
N PHE A 138 14.15 1.56 -5.38
CA PHE A 138 14.66 1.40 -4.02
C PHE A 138 14.13 0.08 -3.44
N PRO A 139 14.97 -0.93 -3.21
CA PRO A 139 14.52 -2.23 -2.70
C PRO A 139 13.72 -2.06 -1.41
N GLY A 140 12.53 -2.65 -1.38
CA GLY A 140 11.64 -2.55 -0.23
C GLY A 140 10.77 -1.30 -0.18
N CYS A 141 10.93 -0.32 -1.08
CA CYS A 141 10.03 0.83 -1.13
C CYS A 141 8.66 0.42 -1.68
N ARG A 142 7.60 0.91 -1.04
CA ARG A 142 6.19 0.59 -1.35
C ARG A 142 5.32 1.83 -1.46
N ALA A 143 5.77 2.93 -0.87
CA ALA A 143 5.14 4.23 -0.93
C ALA A 143 6.19 5.32 -0.76
N PHE A 144 5.83 6.55 -1.09
CA PHE A 144 6.65 7.71 -0.76
C PHE A 144 5.76 8.87 -0.32
N THR A 145 6.38 9.81 0.37
CA THR A 145 5.85 11.17 0.54
C THR A 145 6.92 12.16 0.10
N PHE A 146 6.57 13.02 -0.83
CA PHE A 146 7.36 14.19 -1.20
C PHE A 146 6.97 15.38 -0.32
N THR A 147 7.96 16.14 0.13
CA THR A 147 7.78 17.42 0.84
C THR A 147 8.74 18.47 0.30
N THR A 148 8.51 19.73 0.61
CA THR A 148 9.38 20.88 0.25
C THR A 148 10.67 20.96 1.09
N TYR A 149 10.82 20.10 2.11
CA TYR A 149 11.99 20.05 2.98
C TYR A 149 13.30 20.00 2.18
N ASN A 150 14.28 20.82 2.56
CA ASN A 150 15.58 20.96 1.89
C ASN A 150 15.51 21.21 0.36
N GLY A 151 14.48 21.94 -0.09
CA GLY A 151 14.25 22.23 -1.50
C GLY A 151 13.71 21.03 -2.29
N GLY A 152 13.09 20.08 -1.58
CA GLY A 152 12.43 18.90 -2.14
C GLY A 152 13.06 17.59 -1.66
N THR A 153 12.29 16.82 -0.89
CA THR A 153 12.72 15.53 -0.34
C THR A 153 11.65 14.47 -0.58
N CYS A 154 12.06 13.34 -1.18
CA CYS A 154 11.27 12.12 -1.25
C CYS A 154 11.59 11.26 -0.03
N TRP A 155 10.62 11.08 0.86
CA TRP A 155 10.69 10.15 1.97
C TRP A 155 10.18 8.79 1.51
N LEU A 156 11.10 7.85 1.26
CA LEU A 156 10.84 6.51 0.74
C LEU A 156 10.41 5.59 1.87
N LYS A 157 9.34 4.80 1.67
CA LYS A 157 8.68 4.06 2.75
C LYS A 157 8.50 2.59 2.44
N SER A 158 8.64 1.75 3.45
CA SER A 158 8.41 0.29 3.36
C SER A 158 6.93 -0.10 3.28
N ALA A 159 6.01 0.82 3.57
CA ALA A 159 4.57 0.62 3.45
C ALA A 159 3.86 1.97 3.34
N LYS A 160 2.62 1.98 2.81
CA LYS A 160 1.75 3.14 2.98
C LYS A 160 1.37 3.24 4.46
N GLY A 161 1.82 4.31 5.11
CA GLY A 161 1.45 4.61 6.49
C GLY A 161 0.05 5.21 6.61
N PRO A 162 -0.38 5.49 7.85
CA PRO A 162 -1.59 6.27 8.11
C PRO A 162 -1.53 7.64 7.40
N MET A 163 -2.69 8.19 7.05
CA MET A 163 -2.75 9.43 6.27
C MET A 163 -2.99 10.65 7.16
N VAL A 164 -2.23 11.71 6.93
CA VAL A 164 -2.42 13.02 7.55
C VAL A 164 -2.60 14.06 6.45
N VAL A 165 -3.53 14.98 6.65
CA VAL A 165 -3.68 16.13 5.75
C VAL A 165 -2.50 17.06 5.97
N ASN A 166 -1.69 17.23 4.92
CA ASN A 166 -0.57 18.16 4.87
C ASN A 166 -0.54 18.79 3.47
N PRO A 167 -0.99 20.06 3.31
CA PRO A 167 -1.08 20.72 2.00
C PRO A 167 0.23 20.76 1.20
N GLU A 168 1.39 20.65 1.86
CA GLU A 168 2.72 20.67 1.24
C GLU A 168 3.22 19.27 0.84
N ALA A 169 2.53 18.21 1.26
CA ALA A 169 2.90 16.83 0.99
C ALA A 169 2.27 16.32 -0.31
N ARG A 170 2.99 15.45 -1.02
CA ARG A 170 2.48 14.66 -2.15
C ARG A 170 2.89 13.23 -1.97
N SER A 171 1.92 12.33 -1.82
CA SER A 171 2.22 10.93 -1.55
C SER A 171 1.74 10.04 -2.68
N ALA A 172 2.36 8.87 -2.87
CA ALA A 172 1.81 7.85 -3.75
C ALA A 172 2.32 6.47 -3.38
N GLN A 173 1.62 5.45 -3.88
CA GLN A 173 2.11 4.08 -3.98
C GLN A 173 2.44 3.82 -5.45
N PRO A 174 3.71 3.57 -5.81
CA PRO A 174 4.07 3.31 -7.21
C PRO A 174 3.48 2.02 -7.78
N TYR A 175 3.10 1.10 -6.90
CA TYR A 175 2.50 -0.18 -7.28
C TYR A 175 0.97 -0.03 -7.20
N LEU A 176 0.30 0.10 -8.35
CA LEU A 176 -1.15 0.05 -8.41
C LEU A 176 -1.61 -1.39 -8.16
N GLU A 177 -1.94 -1.72 -6.91
CA GLU A 177 -2.59 -3.00 -6.60
C GLU A 177 -4.06 -2.92 -7.06
N ALA A 178 -4.37 -3.58 -8.18
CA ALA A 178 -5.75 -3.79 -8.59
C ALA A 178 -6.39 -4.84 -7.66
N PRO A 179 -7.44 -4.48 -6.90
CA PRO A 179 -8.21 -5.45 -6.13
C PRO A 179 -8.71 -6.54 -7.07
N SER A 180 -8.43 -7.80 -6.74
CA SER A 180 -8.65 -8.92 -7.67
C SER A 180 -9.18 -10.18 -7.00
N CYS A 181 -9.58 -10.09 -5.71
CA CYS A 181 -9.89 -11.26 -4.89
C CYS A 181 -8.81 -12.35 -4.91
N GLY A 182 -7.56 -11.98 -5.22
CA GLY A 182 -6.41 -12.87 -5.15
C GLY A 182 -6.19 -13.29 -3.70
N LEU A 183 -6.20 -14.61 -3.45
CA LEU A 183 -6.06 -15.16 -2.12
C LEU A 183 -4.61 -15.10 -1.64
N GLU A 184 -4.42 -14.50 -0.47
CA GLU A 184 -3.18 -14.42 0.28
C GLU A 184 -3.27 -15.44 1.43
N TYR A 185 -2.67 -16.62 1.22
CA TYR A 185 -2.66 -17.71 2.20
C TYR A 185 -1.71 -17.43 3.37
N ASP A 186 -2.11 -17.85 4.56
CA ASP A 186 -1.42 -17.62 5.82
C ASP A 186 -1.18 -16.14 6.14
N ILE A 187 -2.07 -15.27 5.66
CA ILE A 187 -2.03 -13.81 5.87
C ILE A 187 -3.35 -13.35 6.51
N ASP A 188 -3.24 -12.58 7.59
CA ASP A 188 -4.36 -11.89 8.25
C ASP A 188 -4.29 -10.40 7.98
N TYR A 189 -5.40 -9.81 7.55
CA TYR A 189 -5.53 -8.36 7.47
C TYR A 189 -6.01 -7.86 8.83
N VAL A 190 -5.22 -7.02 9.49
CA VAL A 190 -5.47 -6.71 10.90
C VAL A 190 -6.54 -5.62 11.03
N GLY A 191 -7.55 -5.88 11.87
CA GLY A 191 -8.58 -4.91 12.23
C GLY A 191 -9.56 -4.60 11.10
N ASN A 192 -10.20 -3.43 11.19
CA ASN A 192 -11.16 -2.91 10.19
C ASN A 192 -12.39 -3.79 9.93
N ASP A 193 -12.69 -4.72 10.85
CA ASP A 193 -13.85 -5.61 10.75
C ASP A 193 -15.17 -4.83 10.85
N ILE A 194 -16.04 -5.06 9.89
CA ILE A 194 -17.40 -4.50 9.81
C ILE A 194 -18.48 -5.58 9.94
N GLY A 195 -18.07 -6.80 10.25
CA GLY A 195 -18.95 -7.95 10.46
C GLY A 195 -18.30 -9.24 9.99
N SER A 196 -19.06 -10.32 10.05
CA SER A 196 -18.63 -11.62 9.57
C SER A 196 -19.76 -12.35 8.84
N ALA A 197 -19.40 -13.40 8.10
CA ALA A 197 -20.34 -14.26 7.40
C ALA A 197 -19.80 -15.69 7.33
N SER A 198 -20.69 -16.69 7.32
CA SER A 198 -20.28 -18.07 7.08
C SER A 198 -19.87 -18.27 5.62
N ALA A 199 -18.78 -18.99 5.42
CA ALA A 199 -18.28 -19.38 4.11
C ALA A 199 -17.45 -20.65 4.22
N SER A 200 -17.80 -21.68 3.45
CA SER A 200 -17.13 -22.98 3.51
C SER A 200 -15.68 -22.93 3.02
N LYS A 201 -15.36 -21.98 2.14
CA LYS A 201 -14.03 -21.80 1.54
C LYS A 201 -13.68 -20.30 1.44
N PRO A 202 -12.38 -19.94 1.41
CA PRO A 202 -11.95 -18.54 1.29
C PRO A 202 -12.47 -17.85 0.02
N GLN A 203 -12.58 -18.58 -1.10
CA GLN A 203 -13.07 -18.03 -2.37
C GLN A 203 -14.50 -17.47 -2.24
N ASP A 204 -15.35 -18.12 -1.44
CA ASP A 204 -16.74 -17.72 -1.24
C ASP A 204 -16.83 -16.32 -0.59
N CYS A 205 -15.80 -15.90 0.17
CA CYS A 205 -15.76 -14.60 0.83
C CYS A 205 -15.66 -13.42 -0.15
N CYS A 206 -15.11 -13.64 -1.36
CA CYS A 206 -15.05 -12.59 -2.37
C CYS A 206 -16.45 -12.10 -2.75
N ASP A 207 -17.37 -13.03 -3.03
CA ASP A 207 -18.74 -12.70 -3.41
C ASP A 207 -19.53 -12.11 -2.25
N VAL A 208 -19.31 -12.62 -1.03
CA VAL A 208 -19.93 -12.09 0.18
C VAL A 208 -19.51 -10.63 0.40
N CYS A 209 -18.21 -10.36 0.35
CA CYS A 209 -17.69 -9.01 0.53
C CYS A 209 -18.13 -8.08 -0.61
N SER A 210 -18.14 -8.56 -1.86
CA SER A 210 -18.55 -7.75 -3.02
C SER A 210 -19.97 -7.19 -2.88
N ARG A 211 -20.88 -7.97 -2.27
CA ARG A 211 -22.29 -7.62 -2.01
C ARG A 211 -22.53 -6.87 -0.69
N LYS A 212 -21.57 -6.87 0.23
CA LYS A 212 -21.71 -6.19 1.52
C LYS A 212 -21.29 -4.73 1.37
N ASP A 213 -22.22 -3.81 1.63
CA ASP A 213 -21.93 -2.38 1.65
C ASP A 213 -20.78 -2.07 2.61
N GLY A 214 -19.86 -1.22 2.13
CA GLY A 214 -18.65 -0.85 2.86
C GLY A 214 -17.54 -1.91 2.86
N CYS A 215 -17.80 -3.17 2.49
CA CYS A 215 -16.75 -4.19 2.45
C CYS A 215 -15.80 -3.99 1.27
N ARG A 216 -14.50 -4.10 1.56
CA ARG A 216 -13.40 -3.90 0.63
C ARG A 216 -12.34 -4.99 0.71
N ALA A 217 -12.29 -5.74 1.81
CA ALA A 217 -11.39 -6.86 1.98
C ALA A 217 -12.00 -7.89 2.94
N PHE A 218 -11.41 -9.07 3.03
CA PHE A 218 -11.77 -10.06 4.04
C PHE A 218 -10.54 -10.83 4.53
N SER A 219 -10.69 -11.45 5.69
CA SER A 219 -9.82 -12.53 6.17
C SER A 219 -10.69 -13.73 6.52
N TRP A 220 -10.42 -14.88 5.93
CA TRP A 220 -11.16 -16.12 6.17
C TRP A 220 -10.41 -17.01 7.14
N THR A 221 -11.14 -17.67 8.02
CA THR A 221 -10.64 -18.68 8.97
C THR A 221 -11.52 -19.91 8.94
N ASP A 222 -11.01 -21.08 9.34
CA ASP A 222 -11.74 -22.34 9.46
C ASP A 222 -12.73 -22.40 10.65
N GLN A 223 -12.81 -21.33 11.45
CA GLN A 223 -13.72 -21.21 12.58
C GLN A 223 -15.18 -21.43 12.17
N ASN A 224 -15.92 -22.21 12.96
CA ASN A 224 -17.33 -22.54 12.77
C ASN A 224 -17.65 -23.16 11.40
N GLY A 225 -16.74 -23.97 10.86
CA GLY A 225 -16.90 -24.56 9.51
C GLY A 225 -16.57 -23.57 8.38
N GLY A 226 -15.96 -22.44 8.72
CA GLY A 226 -15.51 -21.40 7.80
C GLY A 226 -16.23 -20.07 8.01
N THR A 227 -15.44 -19.02 8.31
CA THR A 227 -15.93 -17.67 8.62
C THR A 227 -15.13 -16.63 7.83
N CYS A 228 -15.82 -15.77 7.07
CA CYS A 228 -15.29 -14.53 6.51
C CYS A 228 -15.37 -13.41 7.54
N TRP A 229 -14.25 -12.81 7.90
CA TRP A 229 -14.17 -11.56 8.65
C TRP A 229 -14.11 -10.41 7.64
N LEU A 230 -15.24 -9.72 7.44
CA LEU A 230 -15.43 -8.71 6.40
C LEU A 230 -14.87 -7.36 6.87
N LYS A 231 -14.09 -6.71 6.02
CA LYS A 231 -13.32 -5.52 6.38
C LYS A 231 -13.60 -4.37 5.43
N ASN A 232 -13.62 -3.15 5.96
CA ASN A 232 -13.83 -1.96 5.14
C ASN A 232 -12.54 -1.38 4.52
N ARG A 233 -11.34 -1.83 4.91
CA ARG A 233 -10.04 -1.44 4.31
C ARG A 233 -9.00 -2.56 4.46
N LYS A 234 -7.97 -2.57 3.60
CA LYS A 234 -6.71 -3.33 3.76
C LYS A 234 -5.63 -2.34 4.20
N ASP A 235 -5.29 -2.29 5.49
CA ASP A 235 -4.24 -1.41 6.02
C ASP A 235 -3.02 -2.25 6.46
N GLY A 236 -3.06 -2.81 7.66
CA GLY A 236 -2.02 -3.69 8.19
C GLY A 236 -2.23 -5.15 7.81
N THR A 237 -1.14 -5.88 7.59
CA THR A 237 -1.15 -7.33 7.34
C THR A 237 -0.12 -8.02 8.23
N ILE A 238 -0.41 -9.25 8.66
CA ILE A 238 0.54 -10.09 9.41
C ILE A 238 0.52 -11.52 8.85
N SER A 239 1.65 -12.21 8.94
CA SER A 239 1.70 -13.65 8.71
C SER A 239 1.01 -14.38 9.85
N LYS A 240 -0.02 -15.17 9.52
CA LYS A 240 -0.81 -15.95 10.48
C LYS A 240 -1.33 -17.21 9.81
N LYS A 241 -0.74 -18.34 10.19
CA LYS A 241 -1.09 -19.66 9.66
C LYS A 241 -2.58 -19.96 9.81
N GLY A 242 -3.20 -20.49 8.75
CA GLY A 242 -4.62 -20.86 8.73
C GLY A 242 -5.58 -19.70 8.43
N VAL A 243 -5.08 -18.49 8.18
CA VAL A 243 -5.88 -17.35 7.73
C VAL A 243 -5.66 -17.13 6.23
N THR A 244 -6.72 -16.93 5.47
CA THR A 244 -6.60 -16.59 4.04
C THR A 244 -7.32 -15.28 3.76
N SER A 245 -6.61 -14.27 3.28
CA SER A 245 -7.16 -12.93 3.05
C SER A 245 -7.24 -12.58 1.58
N ALA A 246 -8.09 -11.63 1.22
CA ALA A 246 -8.05 -11.01 -0.11
C ALA A 246 -8.62 -9.59 -0.08
N GLN A 247 -8.08 -8.75 -0.96
CA GLN A 247 -8.65 -7.43 -1.24
C GLN A 247 -9.64 -7.54 -2.40
N VAL A 248 -10.85 -7.05 -2.17
CA VAL A 248 -11.99 -7.14 -3.08
C VAL A 248 -12.23 -5.80 -3.78
N LYS A 249 -12.07 -4.68 -3.07
CA LYS A 249 -12.17 -3.32 -3.59
C LYS A 249 -11.03 -2.46 -3.05
N ALA A 250 -10.70 -1.38 -3.76
CA ALA A 250 -9.66 -0.47 -3.34
C ALA A 250 -10.08 0.23 -2.04
N ASN A 251 -9.11 0.56 -1.19
CA ASN A 251 -9.38 1.42 -0.04
C ASN A 251 -9.99 2.75 -0.53
N PRO A 252 -10.81 3.42 0.30
CA PRO A 252 -11.35 4.73 -0.06
C PRO A 252 -10.23 5.69 -0.45
N ALA A 253 -10.44 6.40 -1.55
CA ALA A 253 -9.47 7.33 -2.08
C ALA A 253 -9.23 8.48 -1.08
N SER A 254 -8.00 8.98 -1.07
CA SER A 254 -7.66 10.19 -0.33
C SER A 254 -8.56 11.37 -0.77
N PRO A 255 -8.97 12.26 0.15
CA PRO A 255 -8.51 12.39 1.54
C PRO A 255 -9.37 11.62 2.56
N SER A 256 -10.19 10.64 2.16
CA SER A 256 -11.01 9.84 3.10
C SER A 256 -10.12 9.20 4.17
N CYS A 257 -10.41 9.51 5.43
CA CYS A 257 -9.68 9.08 6.62
C CYS A 257 -8.23 9.55 6.74
N ALA A 258 -7.85 10.60 5.99
CA ALA A 258 -6.70 11.39 6.34
C ALA A 258 -7.04 12.30 7.53
N LEU A 259 -6.25 12.24 8.60
CA LEU A 259 -6.49 13.07 9.77
C LEU A 259 -6.05 14.51 9.50
N GLU A 260 -6.96 15.45 9.70
CA GLU A 260 -6.66 16.86 9.99
C GLU A 260 -6.28 16.95 11.48
N LEU A 261 -5.01 17.27 11.75
CA LEU A 261 -4.49 17.39 13.10
C LEU A 261 -4.85 18.75 13.70
N ASP A 262 -5.17 18.75 14.99
CA ASP A 262 -5.54 19.93 15.77
C ASP A 262 -6.73 20.71 15.18
N VAL A 263 -7.68 19.96 14.59
CA VAL A 263 -8.90 20.49 13.98
C VAL A 263 -10.11 19.75 14.53
N ASP A 264 -11.09 20.51 15.03
CA ASP A 264 -12.42 20.04 15.40
C ASP A 264 -13.40 20.35 14.26
N TYR A 265 -14.29 19.41 13.95
CA TYR A 265 -15.44 19.67 13.08
C TYR A 265 -16.64 19.98 13.97
N LYS A 266 -17.29 21.13 13.80
CA LYS A 266 -18.39 21.55 14.68
C LYS A 266 -19.73 20.96 14.24
N GLY A 267 -20.51 20.53 15.22
CA GLY A 267 -21.89 20.07 15.03
C GLY A 267 -22.02 18.78 14.22
N ASN A 268 -23.24 18.54 13.73
CA ASN A 268 -23.61 17.34 12.96
C ASN A 268 -23.41 16.00 13.71
N ASP A 269 -23.28 16.02 15.04
CA ASP A 269 -23.04 14.82 15.83
C ASP A 269 -24.21 13.83 15.77
N ILE A 270 -23.90 12.57 15.49
CA ILE A 270 -24.86 11.46 15.39
C ILE A 270 -24.53 10.31 16.36
N GLY A 271 -23.59 10.54 17.27
CA GLY A 271 -23.18 9.61 18.32
C GLY A 271 -21.66 9.55 18.48
N ASN A 272 -21.19 8.68 19.36
CA ASN A 272 -19.78 8.52 19.67
C ASN A 272 -19.43 7.07 20.02
N ALA A 273 -18.13 6.75 20.02
CA ALA A 273 -17.62 5.48 20.54
C ALA A 273 -16.20 5.65 21.10
N PRO A 274 -15.80 4.85 22.12
CA PRO A 274 -14.43 4.88 22.60
C PRO A 274 -13.45 4.35 21.55
N SER A 275 -12.28 4.97 21.48
CA SER A 275 -11.14 4.53 20.67
C SER A 275 -9.87 5.21 21.16
N SER A 276 -8.88 4.45 21.63
CA SER A 276 -7.56 4.99 21.98
C SER A 276 -6.75 5.43 20.76
N ASP A 277 -7.06 4.88 19.58
CA ASP A 277 -6.44 5.23 18.32
C ASP A 277 -7.39 6.11 17.48
N PRO A 278 -6.99 7.33 17.08
CA PRO A 278 -7.79 8.19 16.20
C PRO A 278 -8.04 7.58 14.81
N TYR A 279 -7.12 6.79 14.26
CA TYR A 279 -7.30 6.18 12.93
C TYR A 279 -8.43 5.15 12.94
N ALA A 280 -8.63 4.43 14.04
CA ALA A 280 -9.75 3.49 14.18
C ALA A 280 -11.14 4.16 14.15
N CYS A 281 -11.23 5.49 14.34
CA CYS A 281 -12.50 6.21 14.20
C CYS A 281 -13.05 6.19 12.78
N CYS A 282 -12.17 6.17 11.79
CA CYS A 282 -12.53 6.01 10.39
C CYS A 282 -13.38 4.75 10.15
N SER A 283 -12.91 3.62 10.66
CA SER A 283 -13.57 2.33 10.49
C SER A 283 -14.88 2.25 11.26
N LYS A 284 -14.93 2.83 12.47
CA LYS A 284 -16.18 2.94 13.25
C LYS A 284 -17.20 3.85 12.57
N CYS A 285 -16.76 4.95 11.96
CA CYS A 285 -17.62 5.84 11.20
C CYS A 285 -18.20 5.14 9.97
N MET A 286 -17.38 4.46 9.14
CA MET A 286 -17.90 3.72 7.98
C MET A 286 -18.90 2.61 8.35
N ALA A 287 -18.79 2.02 9.53
CA ALA A 287 -19.75 1.03 10.02
C ALA A 287 -21.06 1.67 10.54
N LYS A 288 -21.03 2.96 10.88
CA LYS A 288 -22.17 3.69 11.42
C LYS A 288 -22.98 4.34 10.29
N SER A 289 -24.21 3.88 10.12
CA SER A 289 -25.15 4.46 9.17
C SER A 289 -25.26 5.99 9.34
N GLY A 290 -25.13 6.70 8.22
CA GLY A 290 -25.21 8.16 8.16
C GLY A 290 -23.94 8.91 8.59
N CYS A 291 -22.84 8.23 8.96
CA CYS A 291 -21.60 8.89 9.32
C CYS A 291 -20.74 9.20 8.08
N ASN A 292 -20.39 10.47 7.89
CA ASN A 292 -19.54 10.94 6.78
C ASN A 292 -18.31 11.73 7.27
N ALA A 293 -18.19 11.95 8.57
CA ALA A 293 -17.02 12.55 9.19
C ALA A 293 -16.92 12.16 10.67
N PHE A 294 -15.76 12.35 11.27
CA PHE A 294 -15.59 12.25 12.71
C PHE A 294 -14.59 13.27 13.23
N SER A 295 -14.68 13.54 14.53
CA SER A 295 -13.63 14.20 15.32
C SER A 295 -13.24 13.26 16.45
N TRP A 296 -11.95 13.05 16.67
CA TRP A 296 -11.42 12.28 17.78
C TRP A 296 -10.84 13.23 18.83
N SER A 297 -11.09 12.96 20.11
CA SER A 297 -10.45 13.68 21.21
C SER A 297 -9.99 12.71 22.30
N ASN A 298 -9.09 13.17 23.18
CA ASN A 298 -8.60 12.35 24.30
C ASN A 298 -9.62 12.18 25.44
N TYR A 299 -10.89 12.52 25.23
CA TYR A 299 -11.95 12.34 26.22
C TYR A 299 -12.09 10.86 26.57
N ASN A 300 -12.11 10.53 27.87
CA ASN A 300 -12.17 9.18 28.43
C ASN A 300 -11.13 8.20 27.85
N GLY A 301 -9.89 8.66 27.63
CA GLY A 301 -8.81 7.84 27.06
C GLY A 301 -8.89 7.67 25.54
N GLY A 302 -9.75 8.45 24.88
CA GLY A 302 -9.93 8.47 23.44
C GLY A 302 -11.38 8.20 23.04
N THR A 303 -11.99 9.15 22.34
CA THR A 303 -13.39 9.05 21.89
C THR A 303 -13.52 9.57 20.46
N CYS A 304 -14.18 8.78 19.61
CA CYS A 304 -14.63 9.19 18.28
C CYS A 304 -16.02 9.84 18.38
N TRP A 305 -16.15 11.07 17.91
CA TRP A 305 -17.41 11.81 17.77
C TRP A 305 -17.85 11.76 16.32
N PHE A 306 -18.84 10.92 16.02
CA PHE A 306 -19.33 10.65 14.68
C PHE A 306 -20.27 11.73 14.19
N LYS A 307 -20.13 12.11 12.92
CA LYS A 307 -20.85 13.23 12.33
C LYS A 307 -21.49 12.85 11.01
N SER A 308 -22.67 13.41 10.75
CA SER A 308 -23.37 13.21 9.48
C SER A 308 -22.75 13.97 8.30
N ALA A 309 -21.93 14.98 8.55
CA ALA A 309 -21.17 15.73 7.55
C ALA A 309 -19.99 16.46 8.19
N LYS A 310 -19.02 16.91 7.38
CA LYS A 310 -18.00 17.87 7.82
C LYS A 310 -18.67 19.24 8.05
N GLY A 311 -18.72 19.68 9.31
CA GLY A 311 -19.20 21.01 9.68
C GLY A 311 -18.11 22.08 9.55
N GLU A 312 -18.36 23.26 10.15
CA GLU A 312 -17.34 24.30 10.27
C GLU A 312 -16.12 23.78 11.03
N THR A 313 -14.93 24.21 10.63
CA THR A 313 -13.67 23.79 11.27
C THR A 313 -13.24 24.81 12.32
N GLU A 314 -12.67 24.31 13.42
CA GLU A 314 -12.03 25.11 14.45
C GLU A 314 -10.67 24.52 14.81
N SER A 315 -9.66 25.38 14.97
CA SER A 315 -8.36 24.93 15.47
C SER A 315 -8.49 24.57 16.95
N LYS A 316 -8.17 23.32 17.28
CA LYS A 316 -8.30 22.78 18.63
C LYS A 316 -7.25 21.71 18.88
N VAL A 317 -6.23 22.10 19.64
CA VAL A 317 -5.08 21.24 19.97
C VAL A 317 -5.54 19.91 20.57
N GLY A 318 -4.98 18.81 20.05
CA GLY A 318 -5.24 17.44 20.48
C GLY A 318 -6.45 16.79 19.81
N VAL A 319 -7.32 17.54 19.15
CA VAL A 319 -8.45 17.00 18.38
C VAL A 319 -7.99 16.63 16.98
N LYS A 320 -8.41 15.48 16.47
CA LYS A 320 -8.05 15.01 15.12
C LYS A 320 -9.32 14.66 14.37
N SER A 321 -9.55 15.25 13.21
CA SER A 321 -10.80 15.03 12.46
C SER A 321 -10.53 14.46 11.09
N ALA A 322 -11.51 13.78 10.50
CA ALA A 322 -11.43 13.36 9.11
C ALA A 322 -12.81 13.21 8.48
N ILE A 323 -12.87 13.43 7.17
CA ILE A 323 -14.00 12.98 6.35
C ILE A 323 -13.87 11.48 6.05
N VAL A 324 -14.99 10.83 5.79
CA VAL A 324 -15.06 9.37 5.59
C VAL A 324 -15.71 9.05 4.25
#